data_AF-A0A348UZQ7-F1
#
_entry.id   AF-A0A348UZQ7-F1
#
_cell.length_a   1.000
_cell.length_b   1.000
_cell.length_c   1.000
_cell.angle_alpha   90.00
_cell.angle_beta   90.00
_cell.angle_gamma   90.00
#
_symmetry.space_group_name_H-M   'P 1'
#
loop_
_entity.id
_entity.type
_entity.pdbx_description
1 polymer ?
#
loop_
_entity_poly.entity_id
_entity_poly.type
_entity_poly.pdbx_seq_one_letter_code
_entity_poly.pdbx_strand_id
1 'polypeptide(L)'
;NEAYMNTGIQRSSATPVGAWTTTTPVKHYKKERKKDIIGIMAAHGIPYIATASVAYPEDMVKKFKKAREIKGTRFIHVFAPCPAGWKSRPEDSIKLARLAVQTGYFPLFEIENGEKWTLNLKVKERKPIAEYLKLQGRFRHLKEEEIEMIQKEVDERWAKILKNCGL
;
A
#
# COMPACT_ATOMS: atom_id res chain seq x y z
N ASN A 1 -8.38 -1.26 1.55
CA ASN A 1 -8.91 -1.44 0.17
C ASN A 1 -8.91 -0.15 -0.67
N GLU A 2 -8.49 1.02 -0.15
CA GLU A 2 -8.12 2.22 -0.95
C GLU A 2 -9.24 3.02 -1.63
N ALA A 3 -10.49 2.80 -1.25
CA ALA A 3 -11.64 3.63 -1.60
C ALA A 3 -12.73 3.38 -0.56
N TYR A 4 -13.76 4.22 -0.51
CA TYR A 4 -14.97 3.91 0.24
C TYR A 4 -15.79 2.89 -0.57
N MET A 5 -15.54 1.61 -0.31
CA MET A 5 -16.07 0.53 -1.14
C MET A 5 -17.59 0.35 -0.96
N ASN A 6 -18.07 0.35 0.29
CA ASN A 6 -19.48 0.07 0.61
C ASN A 6 -20.44 1.06 -0.05
N THR A 7 -20.04 2.33 -0.16
CA THR A 7 -20.88 3.41 -0.69
C THR A 7 -20.83 3.52 -2.21
N GLY A 8 -20.15 2.60 -2.92
CA GLY A 8 -20.02 2.64 -4.37
C GLY A 8 -18.67 3.19 -4.85
N ILE A 9 -17.57 2.79 -4.21
CA ILE A 9 -16.20 3.03 -4.68
C ILE A 9 -15.89 4.54 -4.83
N GLN A 10 -16.10 5.32 -3.77
CA GLN A 10 -15.73 6.75 -3.76
C GLN A 10 -14.26 6.97 -3.36
N ARG A 11 -13.69 8.08 -3.79
CA ARG A 11 -12.33 8.53 -3.46
C ARG A 11 -12.15 8.64 -1.95
N SER A 12 -11.02 8.12 -1.48
CA SER A 12 -10.52 8.30 -0.12
C SER A 12 -9.13 8.94 -0.13
N SER A 13 -8.65 9.38 1.02
CA SER A 13 -7.24 9.80 1.17
C SER A 13 -6.26 8.65 0.89
N ALA A 14 -6.70 7.40 1.03
CA ALA A 14 -5.92 6.20 0.73
C ALA A 14 -5.95 5.78 -0.74
N THR A 15 -6.80 6.40 -1.58
CA THR A 15 -6.85 6.13 -3.02
C THR A 15 -5.53 6.52 -3.68
N PRO A 16 -4.91 5.67 -4.53
CA PRO A 16 -3.68 6.02 -5.23
C PRO A 16 -3.88 7.09 -6.30
N VAL A 17 -2.78 7.75 -6.67
CA VAL A 17 -2.69 8.58 -7.88
C VAL A 17 -3.09 7.72 -9.10
N GLY A 18 -3.81 8.31 -10.04
CA GLY A 18 -4.21 7.63 -11.27
C GLY A 18 -5.45 6.73 -11.13
N ALA A 19 -5.98 6.55 -9.91
CA ALA A 19 -7.11 5.64 -9.73
C ALA A 19 -8.44 6.29 -10.14
N TRP A 20 -9.19 5.54 -10.95
CA TRP A 20 -10.61 5.77 -11.16
C TRP A 20 -11.42 5.41 -9.91
N THR A 21 -12.36 6.29 -9.55
CA THR A 21 -13.42 6.05 -8.55
C THR A 21 -14.72 6.67 -9.07
N THR A 22 -15.86 6.43 -8.43
CA THR A 22 -17.13 7.07 -8.86
C THR A 22 -17.11 8.59 -8.70
N THR A 23 -16.33 9.10 -7.75
CA THR A 23 -16.11 10.55 -7.51
C THR A 23 -14.86 11.11 -8.18
N THR A 24 -14.04 10.28 -8.81
CA THR A 24 -12.85 10.68 -9.60
C THR A 24 -12.85 9.91 -10.92
N PRO A 25 -13.79 10.23 -11.83
CA PRO A 25 -13.95 9.53 -13.11
C PRO A 25 -12.75 9.78 -14.04
N VAL A 26 -12.65 9.08 -15.18
CA VAL A 26 -11.47 9.14 -16.07
C VAL A 26 -11.12 10.54 -16.58
N LYS A 27 -12.07 11.47 -16.68
CA LYS A 27 -11.76 12.87 -17.04
C LYS A 27 -11.10 13.66 -15.89
N HIS A 28 -11.31 13.22 -14.65
CA HIS A 28 -10.90 13.88 -13.40
C HIS A 28 -10.48 12.83 -12.36
N TYR A 29 -9.61 11.90 -12.74
CA TYR A 29 -9.11 10.88 -11.81
C TYR A 29 -8.19 11.52 -10.77
N LYS A 30 -7.93 10.80 -9.69
CA LYS A 30 -7.15 11.34 -8.56
C LYS A 30 -5.74 11.70 -9.01
N LYS A 31 -5.36 12.97 -8.82
CA LYS A 31 -4.00 13.48 -9.09
C LYS A 31 -3.17 13.65 -7.83
N GLU A 32 -3.82 13.76 -6.68
CA GLU A 32 -3.14 13.93 -5.40
C GLU A 32 -2.53 12.63 -4.91
N ARG A 33 -1.38 12.75 -4.25
CA ARG A 33 -0.69 11.62 -3.64
C ARG A 33 -1.56 10.94 -2.58
N LYS A 34 -1.34 9.63 -2.43
CA LYS A 34 -1.94 8.86 -1.33
C LYS A 34 -1.43 9.41 0.00
N LYS A 35 -2.33 9.64 0.96
CA LYS A 35 -1.96 10.12 2.30
C LYS A 35 -0.98 9.13 2.95
N ASP A 36 0.16 9.62 3.41
CA ASP A 36 1.13 8.83 4.16
C ASP A 36 0.68 8.65 5.60
N ILE A 37 -0.30 7.76 5.80
CA ILE A 37 -0.81 7.47 7.14
C ILE A 37 0.28 6.86 8.04
N ILE A 38 1.23 6.11 7.47
CA ILE A 38 2.29 5.49 8.27
C ILE A 38 3.26 6.55 8.81
N GLY A 39 3.70 7.48 7.96
CA GLY A 39 4.52 8.60 8.40
C GLY A 39 3.84 9.46 9.46
N ILE A 40 2.53 9.70 9.31
CA ILE A 40 1.74 10.46 10.30
C ILE A 40 1.67 9.71 11.64
N MET A 41 1.35 8.41 11.63
CA MET A 41 1.32 7.63 12.87
C MET A 41 2.70 7.53 13.52
N ALA A 42 3.77 7.45 12.71
CA ALA A 42 5.14 7.43 13.22
C ALA A 42 5.52 8.75 13.89
N ALA A 43 5.12 9.88 13.33
CA ALA A 43 5.35 11.20 13.91
C ALA A 43 4.65 11.40 15.27
N HIS A 44 3.59 10.65 15.55
CA HIS A 44 2.96 10.62 16.89
C HIS A 44 3.78 9.84 17.94
N GLY A 45 4.87 9.17 17.56
CA GLY A 45 5.71 8.40 18.48
C GLY A 45 5.01 7.19 19.11
N ILE A 46 4.00 6.61 18.42
CA ILE A 46 3.23 5.51 19.03
C ILE A 46 4.10 4.25 19.21
N PRO A 47 3.82 3.42 20.22
CA PRO A 47 4.63 2.24 20.55
C PRO A 47 4.85 1.27 19.37
N TYR A 48 3.84 1.06 18.53
CA TYR A 48 3.93 0.08 17.45
C TYR A 48 3.11 0.44 16.22
N ILE A 49 3.76 0.41 15.07
CA ILE A 49 3.15 0.52 13.75
C ILE A 49 3.60 -0.67 12.92
N ALA A 50 2.70 -1.24 12.11
CA ALA A 50 3.09 -2.24 11.13
C ALA A 50 2.28 -2.11 9.84
N THR A 51 2.90 -2.45 8.71
CA THR A 51 2.19 -2.76 7.47
C THR A 51 2.09 -4.27 7.30
N ALA A 52 0.94 -4.76 6.85
CA ALA A 52 0.70 -6.18 6.62
C ALA A 52 -0.06 -6.39 5.31
N SER A 53 0.02 -7.59 4.73
CA SER A 53 -0.69 -7.94 3.50
C SER A 53 -1.29 -9.34 3.61
N VAL A 54 -2.50 -9.51 3.09
CA VAL A 54 -3.20 -10.80 3.04
C VAL A 54 -2.43 -11.87 2.23
N ALA A 55 -1.48 -11.46 1.37
CA ALA A 55 -0.62 -12.39 0.64
C ALA A 55 0.52 -13.01 1.48
N TYR A 56 0.76 -12.49 2.69
CA TYR A 56 1.83 -12.92 3.60
C TYR A 56 1.26 -13.18 5.00
N PRO A 57 0.41 -14.22 5.16
CA PRO A 57 -0.33 -14.47 6.40
C PRO A 57 0.59 -14.75 7.60
N GLU A 58 1.72 -15.41 7.41
CA GLU A 58 2.68 -15.68 8.50
C GLU A 58 3.29 -14.40 9.08
N ASP A 59 3.73 -13.47 8.22
CA ASP A 59 4.22 -12.15 8.62
C ASP A 59 3.12 -11.36 9.35
N MET A 60 1.90 -11.38 8.81
CA MET A 60 0.75 -10.74 9.42
C MET A 60 0.46 -11.30 10.83
N VAL A 61 0.38 -12.63 10.98
CA VAL A 61 0.14 -13.26 12.30
C VAL A 61 1.23 -12.91 13.31
N LYS A 62 2.51 -12.92 12.90
CA LYS A 62 3.63 -12.51 13.77
C LYS A 62 3.47 -11.06 14.25
N LYS A 63 3.14 -10.13 13.36
CA LYS A 63 2.91 -8.71 13.69
C LYS A 63 1.75 -8.50 14.64
N PHE A 64 0.64 -9.23 14.45
CA PHE A 64 -0.51 -9.16 15.36
C PHE A 64 -0.21 -9.74 16.74
N LYS A 65 0.51 -10.86 16.81
CA LYS A 65 0.98 -11.44 18.08
C LYS A 65 1.90 -10.47 18.82
N LYS A 66 2.89 -9.87 18.13
CA LYS A 66 3.77 -8.86 18.71
C LYS A 66 2.99 -7.65 19.21
N ALA A 67 2.07 -7.11 18.40
CA ALA A 67 1.23 -6.00 18.80
C ALA A 67 0.44 -6.31 20.09
N ARG A 68 -0.08 -7.53 20.24
CA ARG A 68 -0.86 -7.94 21.43
C ARG A 68 -0.08 -7.73 22.73
N GLU A 69 1.23 -7.98 22.73
CA GLU A 69 2.10 -7.87 23.92
C GLU A 69 2.53 -6.42 24.24
N ILE A 70 2.27 -5.46 23.34
CA ILE A 70 2.66 -4.05 23.51
C ILE A 70 1.53 -3.26 24.18
N LYS A 71 1.86 -2.49 25.21
CA LYS A 71 0.93 -1.55 25.85
C LYS A 71 0.89 -0.21 25.09
N GLY A 72 -0.29 0.39 25.01
CA GLY A 72 -0.53 1.67 24.34
C GLY A 72 -1.11 1.56 22.92
N THR A 73 -1.07 2.67 22.19
CA THR A 73 -1.63 2.77 20.84
C THR A 73 -0.81 1.94 19.85
N ARG A 74 -1.49 1.05 19.12
CA ARG A 74 -0.89 0.15 18.14
C ARG A 74 -1.65 0.30 16.83
N PHE A 75 -0.94 0.48 15.73
CA PHE A 75 -1.54 0.71 14.43
C PHE A 75 -1.05 -0.31 13.41
N ILE A 76 -1.96 -1.09 12.82
CA ILE A 76 -1.62 -2.04 11.76
C ILE A 76 -2.38 -1.68 10.49
N HIS A 77 -1.66 -1.32 9.44
CA HIS A 77 -2.23 -1.03 8.13
C HIS A 77 -2.19 -2.29 7.27
N VAL A 78 -3.36 -2.92 7.10
CA VAL A 78 -3.49 -4.16 6.34
C VAL A 78 -3.90 -3.85 4.89
N PHE A 79 -3.09 -4.33 3.94
CA PHE A 79 -3.41 -4.29 2.51
C PHE A 79 -4.36 -5.41 2.14
N ALA A 80 -5.57 -5.03 1.74
CA ALA A 80 -6.65 -5.93 1.34
C ALA A 80 -7.23 -5.49 -0.01
N PRO A 81 -7.02 -6.29 -1.08
CA PRO A 81 -7.65 -6.10 -2.38
C PRO A 81 -9.18 -6.13 -2.33
N CYS A 82 -9.81 -5.38 -3.22
CA CYS A 82 -11.26 -5.37 -3.39
C CYS A 82 -11.59 -5.51 -4.88
N PRO A 83 -11.92 -6.74 -5.35
CA PRO A 83 -12.14 -7.01 -6.77
C PRO A 83 -13.17 -6.09 -7.43
N ALA A 84 -14.32 -5.89 -6.77
CA ALA A 84 -15.37 -5.00 -7.25
C ALA A 84 -14.87 -3.56 -7.41
N GLY A 85 -14.20 -3.02 -6.37
CA GLY A 85 -13.68 -1.65 -6.38
C GLY A 85 -12.54 -1.42 -7.36
N TRP A 86 -11.68 -2.41 -7.51
CA TRP A 86 -10.48 -2.29 -8.35
C TRP A 86 -10.73 -2.73 -9.78
N LYS A 87 -11.94 -3.24 -10.07
CA LYS A 87 -12.33 -3.84 -11.35
C LYS A 87 -11.32 -4.92 -11.76
N SER A 88 -11.04 -5.82 -10.84
CA SER A 88 -10.13 -6.95 -11.04
C SER A 88 -10.87 -8.27 -10.88
N ARG A 89 -10.27 -9.37 -11.35
CA ARG A 89 -10.82 -10.70 -11.18
C ARG A 89 -10.75 -11.13 -9.70
N PRO A 90 -11.81 -11.71 -9.10
CA PRO A 90 -11.79 -12.15 -7.70
C PRO A 90 -10.66 -13.14 -7.36
N GLU A 91 -10.37 -14.07 -8.27
CA GLU A 91 -9.31 -15.09 -8.13
C GLU A 91 -7.90 -14.50 -8.11
N ASP A 92 -7.71 -13.29 -8.65
CA ASP A 92 -6.42 -12.59 -8.62
C ASP A 92 -6.17 -11.86 -7.29
N SER A 93 -7.07 -11.91 -6.30
CA SER A 93 -6.95 -11.13 -5.06
C SER A 93 -5.61 -11.35 -4.34
N ILE A 94 -5.20 -12.60 -4.10
CA ILE A 94 -3.91 -12.89 -3.45
C ILE A 94 -2.73 -12.51 -4.35
N LYS A 95 -2.87 -12.70 -5.67
CA LYS A 95 -1.86 -12.30 -6.66
C LYS A 95 -1.63 -10.79 -6.66
N LEU A 96 -2.69 -9.99 -6.63
CA LEU A 96 -2.63 -8.53 -6.53
C LEU A 96 -1.99 -8.06 -5.22
N ALA A 97 -2.38 -8.66 -4.09
CA ALA A 97 -1.76 -8.38 -2.79
C ALA A 97 -0.26 -8.72 -2.78
N ARG A 98 0.16 -9.80 -3.45
CA ARG A 98 1.57 -10.18 -3.60
C ARG A 98 2.32 -9.23 -4.52
N LEU A 99 1.75 -8.88 -5.67
CA LEU A 99 2.33 -7.94 -6.62
C LEU A 99 2.53 -6.55 -6.00
N ALA A 100 1.57 -6.06 -5.21
CA ALA A 100 1.72 -4.80 -4.48
C ALA A 100 2.98 -4.77 -3.59
N VAL A 101 3.33 -5.89 -2.97
CA VAL A 101 4.56 -6.01 -2.17
C VAL A 101 5.79 -6.14 -3.07
N GLN A 102 5.72 -7.01 -4.09
CA GLN A 102 6.83 -7.29 -5.01
C GLN A 102 7.25 -6.09 -5.88
N THR A 103 6.35 -5.16 -6.16
CA THR A 103 6.66 -3.90 -6.86
C THR A 103 7.13 -2.79 -5.91
N GLY A 104 7.08 -3.00 -4.60
CA GLY A 104 7.38 -1.99 -3.59
C GLY A 104 6.25 -0.98 -3.36
N TYR A 105 5.08 -1.14 -3.99
CA TYR A 105 3.92 -0.27 -3.79
C TYR A 105 3.40 -0.30 -2.34
N PHE A 106 3.38 -1.50 -1.73
CA PHE A 106 2.98 -1.73 -0.35
C PHE A 106 4.06 -2.55 0.39
N PRO A 107 5.13 -1.91 0.88
CA PRO A 107 6.21 -2.58 1.59
C PRO A 107 5.74 -3.11 2.96
N LEU A 108 6.31 -4.23 3.41
CA LEU A 108 6.00 -4.88 4.69
C LEU A 108 7.10 -4.59 5.71
N PHE A 109 6.78 -3.76 6.70
CA PHE A 109 7.71 -3.32 7.73
C PHE A 109 6.98 -3.05 9.07
N GLU A 110 7.77 -2.88 10.11
CA GLU A 110 7.37 -2.45 11.45
C GLU A 110 8.07 -1.14 11.81
N ILE A 111 7.44 -0.33 12.65
CA ILE A 111 8.05 0.83 13.32
C ILE A 111 7.76 0.71 14.82
N GLU A 112 8.81 0.76 15.63
CA GLU A 112 8.71 0.75 17.09
C GLU A 112 8.99 2.17 17.62
N ASN A 113 8.12 2.65 18.51
CA ASN A 113 8.18 3.99 19.12
C ASN A 113 8.31 5.15 18.10
N GLY A 114 7.77 4.98 16.89
CA GLY A 114 7.87 5.98 15.80
C GLY A 114 9.24 6.10 15.12
N GLU A 115 10.29 5.50 15.67
CA GLU A 115 11.68 5.77 15.28
C GLU A 115 12.42 4.56 14.70
N LYS A 116 12.18 3.35 15.24
CA LYS A 116 12.94 2.16 14.83
C LYS A 116 12.19 1.42 13.71
N TRP A 117 12.67 1.56 12.48
CA TRP A 117 12.07 0.91 11.32
C TRP A 117 12.72 -0.45 11.07
N THR A 118 11.90 -1.47 10.81
CA THR A 118 12.38 -2.82 10.47
C THR A 118 11.64 -3.34 9.24
N LEU A 119 12.35 -3.51 8.12
CA LEU A 119 11.80 -4.11 6.92
C LEU A 119 11.72 -5.64 7.07
N ASN A 120 10.52 -6.21 7.05
CA ASN A 120 10.32 -7.65 7.25
C ASN A 120 10.57 -8.46 5.99
N LEU A 121 10.28 -7.89 4.83
CA LEU A 121 10.45 -8.57 3.54
C LEU A 121 11.35 -7.75 2.62
N LYS A 122 12.58 -8.21 2.45
CA LYS A 122 13.48 -7.70 1.42
C LYS A 122 13.10 -8.32 0.07
N VAL A 123 12.64 -7.49 -0.86
CA VAL A 123 12.41 -7.89 -2.24
C VAL A 123 13.74 -7.74 -2.98
N LYS A 124 14.40 -8.85 -3.34
CA LYS A 124 15.72 -8.84 -4.00
C LYS A 124 15.71 -8.05 -5.30
N GLU A 125 14.72 -8.35 -6.15
CA GLU A 125 14.48 -7.66 -7.42
C GLU A 125 13.02 -7.25 -7.46
N ARG A 126 12.76 -5.94 -7.43
CA ARG A 126 11.40 -5.42 -7.50
C ARG A 126 10.87 -5.54 -8.92
N LYS A 127 9.61 -5.94 -9.02
CA LYS A 127 8.89 -5.94 -10.29
C LYS A 127 8.50 -4.52 -10.70
N PRO A 128 8.37 -4.23 -12.00
CA PRO A 128 7.79 -2.96 -12.47
C PRO A 128 6.36 -2.78 -11.96
N ILE A 129 6.00 -1.55 -11.58
CA ILE A 129 4.66 -1.21 -11.07
C ILE A 129 3.57 -1.52 -12.09
N ALA A 130 3.89 -1.46 -13.38
CA ALA A 130 3.00 -1.82 -14.47
C ALA A 130 2.42 -3.24 -14.34
N GLU A 131 3.18 -4.21 -13.81
CA GLU A 131 2.67 -5.58 -13.56
C GLU A 131 1.51 -5.60 -12.55
N TYR A 132 1.54 -4.72 -11.56
CA TYR A 132 0.49 -4.56 -10.57
C TYR A 132 -0.69 -3.76 -11.15
N LEU A 133 -0.44 -2.66 -11.85
CA LEU A 133 -1.49 -1.77 -12.36
C LEU A 133 -2.33 -2.42 -13.46
N LYS A 134 -1.72 -3.20 -14.38
CA LYS A 134 -2.40 -3.79 -15.55
C LYS A 134 -3.53 -4.76 -15.20
N LEU A 135 -3.50 -5.34 -13.99
CA LEU A 135 -4.52 -6.29 -13.52
C LEU A 135 -5.77 -5.61 -12.94
N GLN A 136 -5.82 -4.27 -12.93
CA GLN A 136 -6.86 -3.50 -12.26
C GLN A 136 -7.52 -2.53 -13.23
N GLY A 137 -8.81 -2.71 -13.50
CA GLY A 137 -9.55 -1.81 -14.40
C GLY A 137 -9.60 -0.35 -13.94
N ARG A 138 -9.38 -0.06 -12.64
CA ARG A 138 -9.29 1.31 -12.12
C ARG A 138 -8.11 2.13 -12.67
N PHE A 139 -7.15 1.49 -13.35
CA PHE A 139 -5.98 2.15 -13.97
C PHE A 139 -5.93 2.01 -15.49
N ARG A 140 -6.93 1.38 -16.13
CA ARG A 140 -6.90 1.07 -17.57
C ARG A 140 -6.77 2.30 -18.49
N HIS A 141 -7.10 3.49 -17.99
CA HIS A 141 -7.05 4.74 -18.74
C HIS A 141 -5.70 5.46 -18.66
N LEU A 142 -4.77 4.99 -17.82
CA LEU A 142 -3.47 5.63 -17.65
C LEU A 142 -2.61 5.44 -18.90
N LYS A 143 -1.89 6.50 -19.26
CA LYS A 143 -0.85 6.46 -20.29
C LYS A 143 0.49 5.99 -19.72
N GLU A 144 1.42 5.63 -20.60
CA GLU A 144 2.76 5.18 -20.22
C GLU A 144 3.51 6.18 -19.35
N GLU A 145 3.51 7.46 -19.74
CA GLU A 145 4.10 8.56 -18.96
C GLU A 145 3.58 8.61 -17.51
N GLU A 146 2.28 8.34 -17.31
CA GLU A 146 1.68 8.35 -15.97
C GLU A 146 2.08 7.12 -15.15
N ILE A 147 2.24 5.98 -15.82
CA ILE A 147 2.74 4.75 -15.19
C ILE A 147 4.20 4.96 -14.75
N GLU A 148 5.02 5.64 -15.55
CA GLU A 148 6.40 6.02 -15.20
C GLU A 148 6.44 6.98 -14.02
N MET A 149 5.56 7.99 -13.98
CA MET A 149 5.45 8.88 -12.82
C MET A 149 5.09 8.11 -11.54
N ILE A 150 4.17 7.14 -11.62
CA ILE A 150 3.81 6.28 -10.49
C ILE A 150 5.00 5.38 -10.10
N GLN A 151 5.74 4.84 -11.06
CA GLN A 151 6.95 4.05 -10.80
C GLN A 151 7.95 4.87 -10.00
N LYS A 152 8.25 6.10 -10.44
CA LYS A 152 9.17 7.00 -9.75
C LYS A 152 8.72 7.30 -8.31
N GLU A 153 7.44 7.57 -8.07
CA GLU A 153 6.92 7.79 -6.72
C GLU A 153 7.07 6.55 -5.82
N VAL A 154 6.82 5.36 -6.36
CA VAL A 154 7.01 4.09 -5.64
C VAL A 154 8.49 3.87 -5.30
N ASP A 155 9.39 4.25 -6.21
CA ASP A 155 10.84 4.11 -6.05
C ASP A 155 11.39 5.06 -5.00
N GLU A 156 10.98 6.33 -5.04
CA GLU A 156 11.31 7.34 -4.03
C GLU A 156 10.86 6.89 -2.64
N ARG A 157 9.62 6.38 -2.53
CA ARG A 157 9.08 5.88 -1.27
C ARG A 157 9.84 4.64 -0.77
N TRP A 158 10.16 3.71 -1.65
CA TRP A 158 10.93 2.52 -1.32
C TRP A 158 12.33 2.88 -0.80
N ALA A 159 13.05 3.77 -1.50
CA ALA A 159 14.36 4.26 -1.08
C ALA A 159 14.32 4.95 0.28
N LYS A 160 13.29 5.77 0.55
CA LYS A 160 13.09 6.39 1.87
C LYS A 160 12.92 5.35 2.98
N ILE A 161 12.18 4.27 2.72
CA ILE A 161 11.96 3.20 3.71
C ILE A 161 13.26 2.43 3.96
N LEU A 162 14.03 2.11 2.92
CA LEU A 162 15.34 1.48 3.07
C LEU A 162 16.28 2.34 3.91
N LYS A 163 16.38 3.63 3.59
CA LYS A 163 17.17 4.59 4.37
C LYS A 163 16.75 4.61 5.84
N ASN A 164 15.45 4.64 6.13
CA ASN A 164 14.94 4.62 7.50
C ASN A 164 15.28 3.30 8.23
N CYS A 165 15.40 2.19 7.50
CA CYS A 165 15.82 0.89 8.04
C CYS A 165 17.35 0.74 8.13
N GLY A 166 18.14 1.73 7.68
CA GLY A 166 19.60 1.63 7.59
C GLY A 166 20.09 0.65 6.52
N LEU A 167 19.35 0.50 5.41
CA LEU A 167 19.64 -0.41 4.29
C LEU A 167 19.94 0.34 2.99
#